data_AF-A0A257MWP6-F1
#
_entry.id   AF-A0A257MWP6-F1
#
_cell.length_a   1.000
_cell.length_b   1.000
_cell.length_c   1.000
_cell.angle_alpha   90.00
_cell.angle_beta   90.00
_cell.angle_gamma   90.00
#
_symmetry.space_group_name_H-M   'P 1'
#
loop_
_entity.id
_entity.type
_entity.pdbx_description
1 polymer ?
#
loop_
_entity_poly.entity_id
_entity_poly.type
_entity_poly.pdbx_seq_one_letter_code
_entity_poly.pdbx_strand_id
1 'polypeptide(L)' 'MTAGISGLLIGDKSTTRPLLVEELTWQQAIDLQTPLRKNMQDSRDKTFVKQLMSIRRIVETVIGQLSERFHIEKM' A
#
# COMPACT_ATOMS: atom_id res chain seq x y z
N MET A 1 15.53 -1.50 -1.16
CA MET A 1 15.01 -1.03 0.15
C MET A 1 14.03 -2.01 0.80
N THR A 2 13.74 -3.18 0.21
CA THR A 2 12.75 -4.14 0.74
C THR A 2 13.38 -5.43 1.29
N ALA A 3 14.71 -5.49 1.38
CA ALA A 3 15.42 -6.66 1.89
C ALA A 3 14.97 -6.99 3.33
N GLY A 4 14.48 -8.21 3.54
CA GLY A 4 14.02 -8.70 4.83
C GLY A 4 12.52 -8.52 5.11
N ILE A 5 11.75 -7.96 4.16
CA ILE A 5 10.28 -7.86 4.26
C ILE A 5 9.66 -9.02 3.50
N SER A 6 8.69 -9.70 4.11
CA SER A 6 7.89 -10.75 3.48
C SER A 6 6.42 -10.63 3.93
N GLY A 7 5.50 -11.17 3.13
CA GLY A 7 4.06 -11.12 3.42
C GLY A 7 3.33 -9.94 2.77
N LEU A 8 2.31 -9.42 3.45
CA LEU A 8 1.39 -8.43 2.89
C LEU A 8 1.96 -7.01 2.98
N LEU A 9 2.10 -6.34 1.84
CA LEU A 9 2.53 -4.94 1.77
C LEU A 9 1.39 -4.08 1.24
N ILE A 10 0.98 -3.05 1.99
CA ILE A 10 -0.05 -2.10 1.55
C ILE A 10 0.63 -0.90 0.88
N GLY A 11 0.47 -0.80 -0.43
CA GLY A 11 1.03 0.29 -1.23
C GLY A 11 0.08 1.47 -1.40
N ASP A 12 0.65 2.60 -1.82
CA ASP A 12 -0.13 3.74 -2.28
C ASP A 12 -0.66 3.50 -3.70
N LYS A 13 -1.68 4.26 -4.10
CA LYS A 13 -2.25 4.25 -5.46
C LYS A 13 -1.21 4.62 -6.53
N SER A 14 -0.16 5.36 -6.16
CA SER A 14 0.98 5.67 -7.03
C SER A 14 1.92 4.47 -7.25
N THR A 15 1.80 3.41 -6.44
CA THR A 15 2.63 2.20 -6.47
C THR A 15 2.11 1.14 -7.46
N THR A 16 1.02 1.40 -8.18
CA THR A 16 0.47 0.51 -9.22
C THR A 16 1.30 0.54 -10.51
N ARG A 17 2.62 0.35 -10.42
CA ARG A 17 3.49 0.09 -11.58
C ARG A 17 3.65 -1.43 -11.71
N PRO A 18 3.20 -2.05 -12.82
CA PRO A 18 3.24 -3.51 -13.00
C PRO A 18 4.62 -4.12 -12.75
N LEU A 19 5.67 -3.45 -13.22
CA LEU A 19 7.06 -3.86 -13.05
C LEU A 19 7.49 -3.97 -11.57
N LEU A 20 6.95 -3.10 -10.72
CA LEU A 20 7.30 -3.06 -9.29
C LEU A 20 6.57 -4.16 -8.51
N VAL A 21 5.38 -4.56 -8.95
CA VAL A 21 4.65 -5.69 -8.36
C VAL A 21 5.38 -7.00 -8.71
N GLU A 22 5.75 -7.19 -9.98
CA GLU A 22 6.47 -8.39 -10.42
C GLU A 22 7.82 -8.54 -9.71
N GLU A 23 8.61 -7.47 -9.60
CA GLU A 23 9.91 -7.53 -8.93
C GLU A 23 9.80 -7.90 -7.44
N LEU A 24 8.80 -7.35 -6.72
CA LEU A 24 8.57 -7.62 -5.30
C LEU A 24 8.04 -9.05 -5.05
N THR A 25 7.17 -9.54 -5.92
CA THR A 25 6.64 -10.91 -5.82
C THR A 25 7.72 -11.94 -6.13
N TRP A 26 8.53 -11.72 -7.18
CA TRP A 26 9.58 -12.65 -7.59
C TRP A 26 10.78 -12.68 -6.64
N GLN A 27 11.21 -11.53 -6.10
CA GLN A 27 12.43 -11.47 -5.29
C GLN A 27 12.19 -11.80 -3.80
N GLN A 28 10.98 -11.55 -3.26
CA GLN A 28 10.78 -11.51 -1.80
C GLN A 28 9.45 -12.10 -1.30
N ALA A 29 8.63 -12.72 -2.17
CA ALA A 29 7.31 -13.23 -1.82
C ALA A 29 6.42 -12.17 -1.13
N ILE A 30 6.50 -10.93 -1.61
CA ILE A 30 5.68 -9.82 -1.11
C ILE A 30 4.38 -9.77 -1.92
N ASP A 31 3.26 -9.80 -1.21
CA ASP A 31 1.93 -9.55 -1.76
C ASP A 31 1.61 -8.05 -1.65
N LEU A 32 1.86 -7.32 -2.73
CA LEU A 32 1.63 -5.88 -2.80
C LEU A 32 0.16 -5.56 -3.09
N GLN A 33 -0.56 -5.12 -2.05
CA GLN A 33 -1.94 -4.68 -2.15
C GLN A 33 -2.01 -3.18 -2.39
N THR A 34 -2.51 -2.78 -3.56
CA THR A 34 -2.78 -1.36 -3.89
C THR A 34 -4.28 -1.11 -4.09
N PRO A 35 -4.76 0.13 -3.82
CA PRO A 35 -6.08 0.56 -4.24
C PRO A 35 -6.16 0.52 -5.77
N LEU A 36 -7.15 -0.18 -6.32
CA LEU A 36 -7.41 -0.15 -7.76
C LEU A 36 -8.05 1.18 -8.16
N ARG A 37 -7.88 1.56 -9.42
CA ARG A 37 -8.57 2.73 -9.98
C ARG A 37 -10.06 2.45 -10.11
N LYS A 38 -10.89 3.50 -10.05
CA LYS A 38 -12.37 3.37 -10.16
C LYS A 38 -12.84 2.67 -11.45
N ASN A 39 -12.03 2.70 -12.50
CA ASN A 39 -12.30 2.08 -13.80
C ASN A 39 -11.73 0.65 -13.92
N MET A 40 -11.11 0.10 -12.88
CA MET A 40 -10.60 -1.27 -12.86
C MET A 40 -11.57 -2.18 -12.13
N GLN A 41 -11.78 -3.37 -12.68
CA GLN A 41 -12.56 -4.40 -12.00
C GLN A 41 -11.72 -5.01 -10.86
N ASP A 42 -12.25 -4.97 -9.64
CA ASP A 42 -11.65 -5.61 -8.49
C ASP A 42 -12.26 -7.01 -8.32
N SER A 43 -11.45 -8.04 -8.54
CA SER A 43 -11.85 -9.44 -8.36
C SER A 43 -11.69 -9.92 -6.90
N ARG A 44 -11.08 -9.11 -6.03
CA ARG A 44 -10.86 -9.46 -4.62
C ARG A 44 -12.18 -9.39 -3.84
N ASP A 45 -12.23 -10.11 -2.72
CA ASP A 45 -13.40 -10.09 -1.84
C ASP A 45 -13.68 -8.66 -1.32
N LYS A 46 -14.96 -8.26 -1.33
CA LYS A 46 -15.36 -6.90 -0.96
C LYS A 46 -15.08 -6.58 0.52
N THR A 47 -15.17 -7.58 1.41
CA THR A 47 -14.90 -7.41 2.83
C THR A 47 -13.40 -7.22 3.05
N PHE A 48 -12.59 -8.03 2.38
CA PHE A 48 -11.14 -7.87 2.37
C PHE A 48 -10.70 -6.48 1.88
N VAL A 49 -11.23 -6.01 0.75
CA VAL A 49 -10.90 -4.68 0.21
C VAL A 49 -11.32 -3.57 1.17
N LYS A 50 -12.50 -3.68 1.81
CA LYS A 50 -12.94 -2.69 2.81
C LYS A 50 -12.00 -2.63 4.02
N GLN A 51 -11.57 -3.79 4.54
CA GLN A 51 -10.60 -3.86 5.63
C GLN A 51 -9.27 -3.24 5.23
N LEU A 52 -8.75 -3.60 4.05
CA LEU A 52 -7.52 -3.05 3.48
C LEU A 52 -7.56 -1.52 3.40
N MET A 53 -8.66 -0.96 2.87
CA MET A 53 -8.82 0.49 2.74
C MET A 53 -8.96 1.18 4.11
N SER A 54 -9.62 0.54 5.07
CA SER A 54 -9.76 1.06 6.45
C SER A 54 -8.39 1.18 7.12
N ILE A 55 -7.60 0.10 7.09
CA ILE A 55 -6.23 0.07 7.66
C ILE A 55 -5.37 1.15 7.00
N ARG A 56 -5.36 1.22 5.65
CA ARG A 56 -4.61 2.23 4.90
C ARG A 56 -4.96 3.64 5.38
N ARG A 57 -6.26 3.96 5.48
CA ARG A 57 -6.71 5.30 5.90
C ARG A 57 -6.25 5.65 7.31
N ILE A 58 -6.26 4.69 8.24
CA ILE A 58 -5.78 4.91 9.61
C ILE A 58 -4.28 5.24 9.59
N VAL A 59 -3.48 4.41 8.91
CA VAL A 59 -2.02 4.60 8.80
C VAL A 59 -1.69 5.96 8.19
N GLU A 60 -2.32 6.32 7.06
CA GLU A 60 -2.13 7.61 6.40
C GLU A 60 -2.54 8.79 7.29
N THR A 61 -3.66 8.66 8.02
CA THR A 61 -4.12 9.70 8.93
C THR A 61 -3.12 9.93 10.05
N VAL A 62 -2.60 8.86 10.66
CA VAL A 62 -1.60 8.96 11.73
C VAL A 62 -0.30 9.56 11.19
N ILE A 63 0.17 9.13 10.01
CA ILE A 63 1.35 9.74 9.37
C ILE A 63 1.12 11.24 9.14
N GLY A 64 -0.03 11.63 8.58
CA GLY A 64 -0.37 13.04 8.35
C GLY A 64 -0.39 13.86 9.64
N GLN A 65 -1.00 13.34 10.70
CA GLN A 65 -1.03 13.99 12.01
C GLN A 65 0.36 14.14 12.62
N LEU A 66 1.22 13.13 12.48
CA LEU A 66 2.59 13.18 12.98
C LEU A 66 3.43 14.17 12.16
N SER A 67 3.33 14.13 10.84
CA SER A 67 4.02 15.09 9.96
C SER A 67 3.60 16.53 10.24
N GLU A 68 2.31 16.79 10.43
CA GLU A 68 1.78 18.12 10.75
C GLU A 68 2.27 18.60 12.13
N ARG A 69 2.17 17.76 13.16
CA ARG A 69 2.53 18.14 14.54
C ARG A 69 4.02 18.31 14.77
N PHE A 70 4.84 17.53 14.08
CA PHE A 70 6.28 17.51 14.28
C PHE A 70 7.05 18.18 13.14
N HIS A 71 6.35 18.80 12.18
CA HIS A 71 6.94 19.40 10.97
C HIS A 71 7.91 18.44 10.25
N ILE A 72 7.56 17.15 10.23
CA ILE A 72 8.32 16.11 9.52
C ILE A 72 7.89 16.18 8.06
N GLU A 73 8.32 17.23 7.36
CA GLU A 73 8.30 17.27 5.91
C GLU A 73 9.48 16.46 5.37
N LYS A 74 9.25 15.73 4.28
CA LYS A 74 10.29 15.00 3.56
C LYS A 74 11.39 16.01 3.15
N MET A 75 12.59 15.84 3.68
CA MET A 75 13.82 16.34 3.05
C MET A 75 14.16 15.53 1.80
#